data_AF-A0A934ZDV2-F1
#
_entry.id   AF-A0A934ZDV2-F1
#
_cell.length_a   1.000
_cell.length_b   1.000
_cell.length_c   1.000
_cell.angle_alpha   90.00
_cell.angle_beta   90.00
_cell.angle_gamma   90.00
#
_symmetry.space_group_name_H-M   'P 1'
#
loop_
_entity.id
_entity.type
_entity.pdbx_description
1 polymer ?
#
loop_
_entity_poly.entity_id
_entity_poly.type
_entity_poly.pdbx_seq_one_letter_code
_entity_poly.pdbx_strand_id
1 'polypeptide(L)'
;MAAAPTLDARYAAWIERARPAHLAVTETAPSVVRLLDPQPGRTLLLAGAGGAIPLRATRCGEAEALRFVVDGAALRDAAWPAPAGEHSIVACCAARCSAPVAVTVERR
;
A
#
# COMPACT_ATOMS: atom_id res chain seq x y z
N MET A 1 22.15 -13.68 -14.53
CA MET A 1 21.78 -14.04 -13.14
C MET A 1 22.56 -13.14 -12.21
N ALA A 2 21.93 -12.12 -11.64
CA ALA A 2 22.58 -11.23 -10.68
C ALA A 2 22.65 -11.95 -9.32
N ALA A 3 23.86 -12.14 -8.80
CA ALA A 3 24.07 -12.68 -7.46
C ALA A 3 23.49 -11.68 -6.44
N ALA A 4 22.68 -12.19 -5.51
CA ALA A 4 22.21 -11.37 -4.39
C ALA A 4 23.42 -10.80 -3.63
N PRO A 5 23.41 -9.51 -3.22
CA PRO A 5 24.52 -8.94 -2.47
C PRO A 5 24.69 -9.74 -1.19
N THR A 6 25.83 -10.43 -1.08
CA THR A 6 26.18 -11.24 0.08
C THR A 6 26.43 -10.27 1.23
N LEU A 7 25.62 -10.38 2.28
CA LEU A 7 25.74 -9.52 3.46
C LEU A 7 27.18 -9.65 4.01
N ASP A 8 27.81 -8.52 4.34
CA ASP A 8 29.15 -8.52 4.91
C ASP A 8 29.21 -9.39 6.19
N ALA A 9 30.31 -10.12 6.37
CA ALA A 9 30.46 -11.10 7.45
C ALA A 9 30.29 -10.49 8.85
N ARG A 10 30.67 -9.21 9.03
CA ARG A 10 30.46 -8.49 10.29
C ARG A 10 28.98 -8.24 10.56
N TYR A 11 28.21 -7.96 9.52
CA TYR A 11 26.76 -7.79 9.62
C TYR A 11 26.05 -9.12 9.87
N ALA A 12 26.48 -10.21 9.21
CA ALA A 12 25.94 -11.55 9.47
C ALA A 12 26.14 -11.98 10.94
N ALA A 13 27.36 -11.83 11.46
CA ALA A 13 27.71 -12.18 12.84
C ALA A 13 27.04 -11.27 13.90
N TRP A 14 26.62 -10.07 13.52
CA TRP A 14 25.79 -9.22 14.38
C TRP A 14 24.34 -9.71 14.38
N ILE A 15 23.75 -10.03 13.22
CA ILE A 15 22.38 -10.57 13.12
C ILE A 15 22.24 -11.86 13.92
N GLU A 16 23.19 -12.77 13.83
CA GLU A 16 23.16 -14.05 14.56
C GLU A 16 23.19 -13.84 16.09
N ARG A 17 24.00 -12.90 16.57
CA ARG A 17 24.02 -12.53 18.00
C ARG A 17 22.80 -11.74 18.45
N ALA A 18 22.28 -10.91 17.56
CA ALA A 18 21.21 -9.98 17.86
C ALA A 18 19.82 -10.60 17.67
N ARG A 19 19.70 -11.76 17.00
CA ARG A 19 18.42 -12.48 16.80
C ARG A 19 17.97 -13.12 18.12
N PRO A 20 16.99 -12.55 18.81
CA PRO A 20 16.40 -13.21 19.97
C PRO A 20 15.55 -14.37 19.46
N ALA A 21 15.58 -15.52 20.14
CA ALA A 21 14.83 -16.73 19.74
C ALA A 21 13.30 -16.53 19.65
N HIS A 22 12.78 -15.42 20.19
CA HIS A 22 11.37 -15.04 20.11
C HIS A 22 11.00 -14.15 18.91
N LEU A 23 11.99 -13.67 18.14
CA LEU A 23 11.79 -12.99 16.85
C LEU A 23 11.98 -13.99 15.70
N ALA A 24 11.21 -15.08 15.73
CA ALA A 24 10.86 -15.71 14.47
C ALA A 24 10.04 -14.68 13.69
N VAL A 25 10.54 -14.22 12.54
CA VAL A 25 9.68 -13.54 11.58
C VAL A 25 8.74 -14.63 11.08
N THR A 26 7.59 -14.76 11.73
CA THR A 26 6.50 -15.54 11.18
C THR A 26 6.22 -14.91 9.83
N GLU A 27 6.51 -15.64 8.77
CA GLU A 27 6.13 -15.25 7.42
C GLU A 27 4.60 -15.18 7.44
N THR A 28 4.08 -13.98 7.69
CA THR A 28 2.65 -13.76 7.89
C THR A 28 1.96 -14.28 6.64
N ALA A 29 0.98 -15.16 6.86
CA ALA A 29 0.06 -15.72 5.86
C ALA A 29 -0.27 -14.71 4.75
N PRO A 30 -0.53 -15.15 3.50
CA PRO A 30 -0.63 -14.28 2.32
C PRO A 30 -1.41 -13.02 2.67
N SER A 31 -0.64 -11.92 2.80
CA SER A 31 -1.10 -10.72 3.47
C SER A 31 -2.34 -10.21 2.75
N VAL A 32 -3.46 -10.17 3.47
CA VAL A 32 -4.72 -9.60 2.97
C VAL A 32 -4.41 -8.21 2.42
N VAL A 33 -4.80 -7.95 1.17
CA VAL A 33 -4.60 -6.65 0.54
C VAL A 33 -5.36 -5.60 1.36
N ARG A 34 -4.63 -4.60 1.86
CA ARG A 34 -5.20 -3.55 2.69
C ARG A 34 -4.77 -2.18 2.18
N LEU A 35 -5.75 -1.30 2.01
CA LEU A 35 -5.51 0.12 1.80
C LEU A 35 -4.95 0.72 3.10
N LEU A 36 -3.81 1.41 2.99
CA LEU A 36 -3.13 2.07 4.10
C LEU A 36 -3.43 3.57 4.11
N ASP A 37 -3.56 4.16 2.92
CA ASP A 37 -3.92 5.57 2.75
C ASP A 37 -4.70 5.76 1.44
N PRO A 38 -5.79 6.56 1.45
CA PRO A 38 -6.36 7.24 2.61
C PRO A 38 -7.08 6.28 3.58
N GLN A 39 -7.23 6.71 4.83
CA GLN A 39 -7.92 5.92 5.86
C GLN A 39 -9.45 6.03 5.75
N PRO A 40 -10.21 5.00 6.18
CA PRO A 40 -11.67 5.04 6.15
C PRO A 40 -12.27 6.19 6.94
N GLY A 41 -13.30 6.83 6.36
CA GLY A 41 -14.07 7.89 7.00
C GLY A 41 -13.33 9.23 7.12
N ARG A 42 -12.21 9.41 6.41
CA ARG A 42 -11.49 10.69 6.43
C ARG A 42 -12.04 11.68 5.40
N THR A 43 -12.07 12.94 5.81
CA THR A 43 -12.17 14.09 4.91
C THR A 43 -10.77 14.53 4.48
N LEU A 44 -10.54 14.58 3.17
CA LEU A 44 -9.28 14.93 2.54
C LEU A 44 -9.42 16.32 1.93
N LEU A 45 -8.63 17.27 2.42
CA LEU A 45 -8.63 18.66 1.95
C LEU A 45 -7.57 18.86 0.88
N LEU A 46 -7.99 19.24 -0.33
CA LEU A 46 -7.11 19.52 -1.46
C LEU A 46 -7.16 21.03 -1.76
N ALA A 47 -6.00 21.69 -1.65
CA ALA A 47 -5.84 23.09 -2.01
C ALA A 47 -5.81 23.25 -3.54
N GLY A 48 -6.78 23.95 -4.11
CA GLY A 48 -6.85 24.29 -5.53
C GLY A 48 -7.21 23.13 -6.48
N ALA A 49 -7.33 23.44 -7.78
CA ALA A 49 -7.92 22.57 -8.81
C ALA A 49 -7.04 21.39 -9.30
N GLY A 50 -5.81 21.23 -8.79
CA GLY A 50 -4.82 20.31 -9.36
C GLY A 50 -4.18 19.29 -8.43
N GLY A 51 -4.57 19.24 -7.14
CA GLY A 51 -3.97 18.29 -6.20
C GLY A 51 -4.36 16.83 -6.49
N ALA A 52 -3.42 15.91 -6.32
CA ALA A 52 -3.65 14.47 -6.36
C ALA A 52 -3.34 13.84 -5.00
N ILE A 53 -4.12 12.83 -4.63
CA ILE A 53 -3.98 12.08 -3.39
C ILE A 53 -3.09 10.85 -3.67
N PRO A 54 -1.96 10.70 -2.97
CA PRO A 54 -1.15 9.49 -3.08
C PRO A 54 -1.86 8.32 -2.41
N LEU A 55 -2.09 7.24 -3.14
CA LEU A 55 -2.70 6.02 -2.63
C LEU A 55 -1.63 5.04 -2.18
N ARG A 56 -1.87 4.38 -1.05
CA ARG A 56 -0.95 3.39 -0.49
C ARG A 56 -1.71 2.15 -0.06
N ALA A 57 -1.17 0.98 -0.36
CA ALA A 57 -1.68 -0.30 0.11
C ALA A 57 -0.52 -1.24 0.47
N THR A 58 -0.85 -2.34 1.14
CA THR A 58 0.09 -3.44 1.36
C THR A 58 0.60 -3.98 0.03
N ARG A 59 1.92 -4.16 -0.09
CA ARG A 59 2.54 -4.78 -1.27
C ARG A 59 2.05 -6.21 -1.39
N CYS A 60 1.67 -6.59 -2.59
CA CYS A 60 1.43 -7.97 -2.97
C CYS A 60 2.76 -8.53 -3.44
N GLY A 61 3.05 -9.80 -3.13
CA GLY A 61 4.35 -10.41 -3.44
C GLY A 61 4.87 -10.09 -4.84
N GLU A 62 6.17 -10.25 -5.06
CA GLU A 62 6.93 -9.65 -6.18
C GLU A 62 6.34 -9.80 -7.59
N ALA A 63 5.49 -10.80 -7.85
CA ALA A 63 4.91 -11.08 -9.16
C ALA A 63 3.58 -10.36 -9.48
N GLU A 64 2.85 -9.84 -8.49
CA GLU A 64 1.52 -9.25 -8.72
C GLU A 64 1.54 -7.72 -8.68
N ALA A 65 1.06 -7.09 -9.74
CA ALA A 65 0.89 -5.64 -9.78
C ALA A 65 -0.30 -5.21 -8.90
N LEU A 66 -0.03 -4.27 -8.00
CA LEU A 66 -1.05 -3.56 -7.22
C LEU A 66 -1.79 -2.57 -8.13
N ARG A 67 -3.12 -2.62 -8.11
CA ARG A 67 -4.01 -1.67 -8.77
C ARG A 67 -4.94 -1.01 -7.77
N PHE A 68 -5.25 0.26 -7.97
CA PHE A 68 -6.27 0.96 -7.21
C PHE A 68 -7.52 1.14 -8.06
N VAL A 69 -8.68 0.98 -7.44
CA VAL A 69 -9.99 1.20 -8.07
C VAL A 69 -10.72 2.25 -7.24
N VAL A 70 -11.18 3.32 -7.89
CA VAL A 70 -11.96 4.37 -7.25
C VAL A 70 -13.31 4.46 -7.94
N ASP A 71 -14.40 4.34 -7.18
CA ASP A 71 -15.78 4.36 -7.68
C ASP A 71 -16.02 3.38 -8.85
N GLY A 72 -15.32 2.24 -8.82
CA GLY A 72 -15.38 1.22 -9.87
C GLY A 72 -14.43 1.46 -11.05
N ALA A 73 -13.76 2.60 -11.14
CA ALA A 73 -12.78 2.90 -12.18
C ALA A 73 -11.34 2.55 -11.73
N ALA A 74 -10.64 1.74 -12.51
CA ALA A 74 -9.24 1.42 -12.23
C ALA A 74 -8.33 2.62 -12.54
N LEU A 75 -7.49 2.99 -11.57
CA LEU A 75 -6.45 4.00 -11.74
C LEU A 75 -5.22 3.38 -12.40
N ARG A 76 -4.57 4.17 -13.25
CA ARG A 76 -3.30 3.80 -13.90
C ARG A 76 -2.11 4.04 -13.00
N ASP A 77 -2.19 5.10 -12.19
CA ASP A 77 -1.14 5.54 -11.29
C ASP A 77 -1.63 5.54 -9.84
N ALA A 78 -0.70 5.48 -8.89
CA ALA A 78 -1.01 5.61 -7.47
C ALA A 78 -1.33 7.05 -7.05
N ALA A 79 -1.33 8.01 -8.00
CA ALA A 79 -1.74 9.40 -7.75
C ALA A 79 -3.16 9.60 -8.27
N TRP A 80 -4.11 9.80 -7.36
CA TRP A 80 -5.51 9.97 -7.69
C TRP A 80 -5.90 11.44 -7.73
N PRO A 81 -6.38 11.99 -8.87
CA PRO A 81 -6.75 13.41 -8.98
C PRO A 81 -8.00 13.83 -8.18
N ALA A 82 -8.64 12.90 -7.45
CA ALA A 82 -9.63 13.12 -6.39
C ALA A 82 -10.58 14.32 -6.61
N PRO A 83 -11.64 14.15 -7.43
CA PRO A 83 -12.71 15.15 -7.50
C PRO A 83 -13.34 15.38 -6.12
N ALA A 84 -14.05 16.50 -5.94
CA ALA A 84 -14.76 16.74 -4.69
C ALA A 84 -15.99 15.81 -4.58
N GLY A 85 -16.29 15.36 -3.37
CA GLY A 85 -17.40 14.46 -3.11
C GLY A 85 -17.01 13.23 -2.28
N GLU A 86 -17.95 12.33 -2.13
CA GLU A 86 -17.71 11.02 -1.51
C GLU A 86 -17.20 10.02 -2.54
N HIS A 87 -16.20 9.25 -2.15
CA HIS A 87 -15.53 8.28 -3.01
C HIS A 87 -15.25 6.99 -2.27
N SER A 88 -15.35 5.89 -3.01
CA SER A 88 -15.03 4.54 -2.53
C SER A 88 -13.75 4.05 -3.19
N ILE A 89 -12.75 3.68 -2.38
CA ILE A 89 -11.44 3.25 -2.84
C ILE A 89 -11.19 1.79 -2.46
N VAL A 90 -10.72 1.01 -3.43
CA VAL A 90 -10.35 -0.39 -3.26
C VAL A 90 -8.93 -0.60 -3.79
N ALA A 91 -8.10 -1.29 -3.01
CA ALA A 91 -6.81 -1.79 -3.48
C ALA A 91 -6.96 -3.25 -3.90
N CYS A 92 -6.54 -3.61 -5.12
CA CYS A 92 -6.59 -4.98 -5.61
C CYS A 92 -5.20 -5.46 -6.05
N CYS A 93 -4.93 -6.72 -5.81
CA CYS A 93 -3.81 -7.46 -6.36
C CYS A 93 -4.31 -8.75 -6.96
N ALA A 94 -4.15 -8.87 -8.29
CA ALA A 94 -4.81 -9.90 -9.08
C ALA A 94 -6.31 -9.99 -8.74
N ALA A 95 -6.76 -11.15 -8.24
CA ALA A 95 -8.14 -11.44 -7.85
C ALA A 95 -8.50 -11.04 -6.41
N ARG A 96 -7.53 -10.63 -5.59
CA ARG A 96 -7.75 -10.25 -4.19
C ARG A 96 -7.92 -8.75 -4.07
N CYS A 97 -8.98 -8.30 -3.42
CA CYS A 97 -9.24 -6.89 -3.18
C CYS A 97 -9.41 -6.62 -1.69
N SER A 98 -9.04 -5.42 -1.27
CA SER A 98 -9.34 -4.92 0.07
C SER A 98 -10.85 -4.68 0.23
N ALA A 99 -11.29 -4.51 1.48
CA ALA A 99 -12.59 -3.88 1.72
C ALA A 99 -12.61 -2.46 1.11
N PRO A 100 -13.77 -1.98 0.64
CA PRO A 100 -13.93 -0.62 0.17
C PRO A 100 -13.75 0.37 1.32
N VAL A 101 -13.04 1.45 1.03
CA VAL A 101 -12.77 2.56 1.94
C VAL A 101 -13.52 3.79 1.43
N ALA A 102 -14.48 4.25 2.22
CA ALA A 102 -15.18 5.51 1.95
C ALA A 102 -14.34 6.70 2.45
N VAL A 103 -14.18 7.71 1.61
CA VAL A 103 -13.53 8.99 1.93
C VAL A 103 -14.34 10.14 1.37
N THR A 104 -14.24 11.31 2.00
CA THR A 104 -14.83 12.54 1.50
C THR A 104 -13.72 13.46 1.04
N VAL A 105 -13.85 14.05 -0.14
CA VAL A 105 -12.88 15.00 -0.68
C VAL A 105 -13.51 16.38 -0.73
N GLU A 106 -12.83 17.33 -0.10
CA GLU A 106 -13.21 18.74 -0.10
C GLU A 106 -12.13 19.57 -0.79
N ARG A 107 -12.57 20.52 -1.62
CA ARG A 107 -11.69 21.46 -2.33
C ARG A 107 -11.77 22.82 -1.64
N ARG A 108 -10.61 23.41 -1.39
CA ARG A 108 -10.49 24.75 -0.81
C ARG A 108 -9.76 25.69 -1.76
#